data_AF-A0A7S2LEZ1-F1
#
_entry.id   AF-A0A7S2LEZ1-F1
#
_cell.length_a   1.000
_cell.length_b   1.000
_cell.length_c   1.000
_cell.angle_alpha   90.00
_cell.angle_beta   90.00
_cell.angle_gamma   90.00
#
_symmetry.space_group_name_H-M   'P 1'
#
loop_
_entity.id
_entity.type
_entity.pdbx_description
1 polymer ?
#
loop_
_entity_poly.entity_id
_entity_poly.type
_entity_poly.pdbx_seq_one_letter_code
_entity_poly.pdbx_strand_id
1 'polypeptide(L)'
;MMMIRSPSIRLVLSSLMMPLHIHVVFQVMSQINNTASAFPVVHIARKSLSMRRLRRGALPIVYVAPESMELPNVERIFAVSDLHTDDSMNFKWLEEKCQNADTSCCPGPNDALIVAGDISHDLDQIEATLRVLKEGLQCEVFFVIGNHEAWVGGEAMTELGLTDSLPKLDAINELCHSLGVITEHRLVGTDNKFPAWILPMQSWYDGTLSFPWCSDLCEDFTTWPWVDFTRCSWPDEFARDSTDLDNPRIPDGLVEYFLEKNEGAIHEIQKSYSLRQQSKEKLPGLITFTHFLPNKQTLPDWKTPESDNFSRSWFDHGAAGVSAKFAKVAGSKLIDEQIRSIWPDLNGNDDSSEPIRH
;
A
#
# COMPACT_ATOMS: atom_id res chain seq x y z
N MET A 1 -11.87 8.13 36.65
CA MET A 1 -10.48 8.42 37.05
C MET A 1 -9.75 7.10 37.22
N MET A 2 -9.14 6.61 36.14
CA MET A 2 -8.04 5.65 36.18
C MET A 2 -7.22 5.91 34.93
N MET A 3 -5.96 6.15 35.17
CA MET A 3 -4.96 6.73 34.28
C MET A 3 -4.04 5.58 33.83
N ILE A 4 -3.26 5.78 32.75
CA ILE A 4 -2.01 5.06 32.41
C ILE A 4 -2.29 3.80 31.55
N ARG A 5 -1.73 3.56 30.33
CA ARG A 5 -0.47 3.98 29.68
C ARG A 5 -0.66 4.25 28.17
N SER A 6 0.01 5.29 27.70
CA SER A 6 0.43 5.44 26.30
C SER A 6 1.37 4.29 25.91
N PRO A 7 1.17 3.61 24.77
CA PRO A 7 2.27 3.10 23.99
C PRO A 7 2.72 4.24 23.08
N SER A 8 3.79 4.90 23.50
CA SER A 8 4.58 5.70 22.58
C SER A 8 5.16 4.72 21.57
N ILE A 9 4.74 4.79 20.30
CA ILE A 9 5.51 4.15 19.23
C ILE A 9 6.80 4.96 19.10
N ARG A 10 7.82 4.51 19.81
CA ARG A 10 9.20 4.91 19.59
C ARG A 10 9.78 3.96 18.54
N LEU A 11 10.13 4.49 17.37
CA LEU A 11 11.16 3.86 16.55
C LEU A 11 12.51 4.12 17.24
N VAL A 12 12.92 3.24 18.16
CA VAL A 12 14.30 3.21 18.67
C VAL A 12 15.06 2.17 17.85
N LEU A 13 15.87 2.62 16.89
CA LEU A 13 16.92 1.80 16.30
C LEU A 13 18.24 2.21 16.92
N SER A 14 18.67 1.48 17.95
CA SER A 14 20.00 1.61 18.52
C SER A 14 21.02 1.04 17.53
N SER A 15 21.93 1.92 17.08
CA SER A 15 23.31 1.64 16.65
C SER A 15 23.72 0.17 16.66
N LEU A 16 23.75 -0.48 15.50
CA LEU A 16 24.76 -1.45 15.10
C LEU A 16 24.76 -1.57 13.57
N MET A 17 25.96 -1.64 13.00
CA MET A 17 26.26 -1.49 11.57
C MET A 17 25.73 -2.68 10.75
N MET A 18 24.56 -2.55 10.13
CA MET A 18 24.11 -3.37 8.97
C MET A 18 23.14 -2.54 8.10
N PRO A 19 23.03 -2.81 6.78
CA PRO A 19 22.09 -2.11 5.90
C PRO A 19 20.65 -2.32 6.39
N LEU A 20 19.93 -1.20 6.52
CA LEU A 20 18.59 -1.13 7.09
C LEU A 20 17.57 -1.54 6.03
N HIS A 21 17.02 -2.75 6.16
CA HIS A 21 15.77 -3.15 5.51
C HIS A 21 14.60 -2.66 6.36
N ILE A 22 13.66 -1.93 5.76
CA ILE A 22 12.40 -1.61 6.42
C ILE A 22 11.28 -2.09 5.50
N HIS A 23 10.65 -3.20 5.87
CA HIS A 23 9.34 -3.55 5.32
C HIS A 23 8.31 -2.67 6.02
N VAL A 24 7.75 -1.75 5.26
CA VAL A 24 6.74 -0.83 5.76
C VAL A 24 5.38 -1.36 5.31
N VAL A 25 4.84 -2.30 6.09
CA VAL A 25 3.45 -2.74 5.93
C VAL A 25 2.63 -1.87 6.89
N PHE A 26 1.61 -1.18 6.38
CA PHE A 26 0.69 -0.38 7.20
C PHE A 26 -0.76 -0.74 6.89
N GLN A 27 -1.55 -0.95 7.94
CA GLN A 27 -3.01 -0.83 7.87
C GLN A 27 -3.64 -0.48 9.21
N VAL A 28 -4.83 0.12 9.10
CA VAL A 28 -5.95 0.25 10.05
C VAL A 28 -6.09 1.60 10.76
N MET A 29 -6.87 2.48 10.11
CA MET A 29 -7.84 3.39 10.76
C MET A 29 -9.27 3.02 10.35
N SER A 30 -9.67 1.74 10.44
CA SER A 30 -11.03 1.35 9.98
C SER A 30 -12.18 1.84 10.88
N GLN A 31 -11.89 2.62 11.92
CA GLN A 31 -12.80 3.50 12.65
C GLN A 31 -11.90 4.54 13.31
N ILE A 32 -11.88 5.77 12.81
CA ILE A 32 -11.21 6.87 13.51
C ILE A 32 -12.00 7.14 14.80
N ASN A 33 -11.67 6.43 15.87
CA ASN A 33 -12.00 6.88 17.22
C ASN A 33 -11.09 8.06 17.54
N ASN A 34 -11.47 9.26 17.09
CA ASN A 34 -11.12 10.63 17.54
C ASN A 34 -9.78 10.92 18.29
N THR A 35 -8.75 10.08 18.17
CA THR A 35 -7.58 10.10 19.08
C THR A 35 -6.24 9.95 18.36
N ALA A 36 -6.20 9.64 17.07
CA ALA A 36 -4.96 9.62 16.30
C ALA A 36 -4.57 11.03 15.85
N SER A 37 -3.52 11.58 16.44
CA SER A 37 -3.11 12.97 16.24
C SER A 37 -2.14 13.19 15.06
N ALA A 38 -1.50 12.13 14.51
CA ALA A 38 -0.42 12.25 13.52
C ALA A 38 -0.38 11.08 12.51
N PHE A 39 0.23 11.31 11.33
CA PHE A 39 0.63 10.24 10.41
C PHE A 39 1.88 9.51 10.95
N PRO A 40 2.04 8.18 10.74
CA PRO A 40 3.29 7.49 11.03
C PRO A 40 4.42 7.98 10.10
N VAL A 41 5.64 8.15 10.64
CA VAL A 41 6.78 8.80 9.96
C VAL A 41 8.01 7.91 9.97
N VAL A 42 8.63 7.72 8.80
CA VAL A 42 9.99 7.18 8.66
C VAL A 42 10.97 8.34 8.42
N HIS A 43 11.95 8.51 9.32
CA HIS A 43 12.90 9.62 9.28
C HIS A 43 14.15 9.29 8.44
N ILE A 44 14.46 10.12 7.43
CA ILE A 44 15.76 10.16 6.74
C ILE A 44 16.51 11.41 7.24
N ALA A 45 17.75 11.25 7.71
CA ALA A 45 18.49 12.35 8.34
C ALA A 45 19.01 13.40 7.33
N ARG A 46 18.83 14.70 7.65
CA ARG A 46 19.23 15.86 6.81
C ARG A 46 20.09 16.93 7.52
N LYS A 47 20.82 17.72 6.71
CA LYS A 47 21.35 19.07 6.99
C LYS A 47 21.09 19.96 5.76
N SER A 48 20.72 21.24 5.95
CA SER A 48 20.03 22.08 4.95
C SER A 48 20.92 22.98 4.07
N LEU A 49 20.41 23.31 2.86
CA LEU A 49 20.74 24.49 2.03
C LEU A 49 19.49 24.92 1.20
N SER A 50 19.43 26.16 0.71
CA SER A 50 18.23 26.89 0.23
C SER A 50 18.36 27.43 -1.21
N MET A 51 17.30 27.34 -2.04
CA MET A 51 16.59 28.49 -2.69
C MET A 51 15.62 28.15 -3.87
N ARG A 52 14.41 28.74 -3.78
CA ARG A 52 13.57 29.52 -4.74
C ARG A 52 12.89 28.95 -6.04
N ARG A 53 11.60 29.33 -6.11
CA ARG A 53 10.47 29.11 -7.07
C ARG A 53 10.64 29.56 -8.53
N LEU A 54 9.82 28.98 -9.42
CA LEU A 54 9.14 29.67 -10.55
C LEU A 54 7.84 28.96 -11.01
N ARG A 55 7.02 29.68 -11.80
CA ARG A 55 5.55 29.63 -11.95
C ARG A 55 5.01 28.79 -13.15
N ARG A 56 3.73 28.42 -13.05
CA ARG A 56 2.86 27.64 -13.98
C ARG A 56 2.34 28.42 -15.22
N GLY A 57 2.02 27.67 -16.30
CA GLY A 57 1.17 28.01 -17.44
C GLY A 57 0.80 26.75 -18.26
N ALA A 58 -0.46 26.63 -18.73
CA ALA A 58 -1.16 25.39 -19.13
C ALA A 58 -0.79 24.76 -20.50
N LEU A 59 -1.11 23.47 -20.63
CA LEU A 59 -0.59 22.47 -21.58
C LEU A 59 -1.52 22.19 -22.80
N PRO A 60 -0.97 21.92 -24.00
CA PRO A 60 -1.59 21.00 -24.97
C PRO A 60 -1.27 19.55 -24.56
N ILE A 61 -1.94 18.55 -25.14
CA ILE A 61 -1.61 17.13 -24.90
C ILE A 61 -0.16 16.88 -25.34
N VAL A 62 0.73 16.79 -24.35
CA VAL A 62 2.17 16.54 -24.51
C VAL A 62 2.39 15.07 -24.19
N TYR A 63 3.14 14.38 -25.05
CA TYR A 63 3.81 13.15 -24.67
C TYR A 63 4.70 13.45 -23.47
N VAL A 64 4.23 13.15 -22.26
CA VAL A 64 4.96 13.43 -21.02
C VAL A 64 6.14 12.46 -21.00
N ALA A 65 7.35 12.99 -21.20
CA ALA A 65 8.57 12.22 -20.95
C ALA A 65 8.47 11.62 -19.54
N PRO A 66 8.89 10.35 -19.33
CA PRO A 66 8.78 9.72 -18.03
C PRO A 66 9.38 10.66 -16.98
N GLU A 67 8.56 10.98 -15.98
CA GLU A 67 8.97 11.79 -14.85
C GLU A 67 10.25 11.18 -14.27
N SER A 68 11.21 12.02 -13.84
CA SER A 68 12.51 11.55 -13.35
C SER A 68 12.34 10.36 -12.39
N MET A 69 13.06 9.26 -12.66
CA MET A 69 13.10 8.10 -11.78
C MET A 69 13.64 8.46 -10.38
N GLU A 70 14.37 9.56 -10.27
CA GLU A 70 14.89 10.10 -9.01
C GLU A 70 14.06 11.27 -8.49
N LEU A 71 13.81 11.25 -7.17
CA LEU A 71 13.19 12.33 -6.40
C LEU A 71 14.18 12.82 -5.33
N PRO A 72 15.19 13.64 -5.70
CA PRO A 72 16.31 14.00 -4.85
C PRO A 72 15.91 14.73 -3.56
N ASN A 73 14.81 15.50 -3.65
CA ASN A 73 14.41 16.43 -2.60
C ASN A 73 13.61 15.79 -1.46
N VAL A 74 13.21 14.52 -1.56
CA VAL A 74 12.42 13.84 -0.53
C VAL A 74 13.25 13.65 0.77
N GLU A 75 12.72 14.10 1.91
CA GLU A 75 13.34 14.04 3.24
C GLU A 75 12.71 12.99 4.16
N ARG A 76 11.39 12.85 4.10
CA ARG A 76 10.65 11.95 4.98
C ARG A 76 9.64 11.18 4.16
N ILE A 77 9.39 9.97 4.61
CA ILE A 77 8.41 9.08 3.99
C ILE A 77 7.35 8.82 5.05
N PHE A 78 6.13 9.21 4.72
CA PHE A 78 4.93 8.96 5.49
C PHE A 78 4.14 7.86 4.80
N ALA A 79 3.20 7.25 5.51
CA ALA A 79 2.29 6.34 4.88
C ALA A 79 0.92 6.29 5.57
N VAL A 80 -0.06 5.86 4.80
CA VAL A 80 -1.44 5.62 5.21
C VAL A 80 -2.04 4.54 4.30
N SER A 81 -3.15 3.96 4.70
CA SER A 81 -3.99 3.05 3.91
C SER A 81 -5.39 3.07 4.50
N ASP A 82 -6.34 2.41 3.84
CA ASP A 82 -7.72 2.30 4.33
C ASP A 82 -8.33 3.68 4.60
N LEU A 83 -8.14 4.60 3.68
CA LEU A 83 -8.74 5.92 3.81
C LEU A 83 -10.27 5.82 3.78
N HIS A 84 -10.84 4.86 3.02
CA HIS A 84 -12.28 4.59 2.95
C HIS A 84 -13.11 5.88 2.92
N THR A 85 -12.77 6.78 2.00
CA THR A 85 -13.34 8.12 1.90
C THR A 85 -14.76 8.16 1.37
N ASP A 86 -15.31 7.00 1.00
CA ASP A 86 -16.75 6.79 0.84
C ASP A 86 -17.52 7.15 2.13
N ASP A 87 -16.87 6.99 3.29
CA ASP A 87 -17.38 7.52 4.54
C ASP A 87 -17.08 9.03 4.63
N SER A 88 -18.14 9.84 4.65
CA SER A 88 -18.05 11.30 4.75
C SER A 88 -17.24 11.80 5.96
N MET A 89 -17.20 11.06 7.07
CA MET A 89 -16.38 11.42 8.23
C MET A 89 -14.89 11.22 7.95
N ASN A 90 -14.52 10.16 7.23
CA ASN A 90 -13.14 9.91 6.82
C ASN A 90 -12.66 10.95 5.81
N PHE A 91 -13.50 11.29 4.82
CA PHE A 91 -13.15 12.33 3.85
C PHE A 91 -12.96 13.69 4.54
N LYS A 92 -13.89 14.08 5.42
CA LYS A 92 -13.77 15.32 6.19
C LYS A 92 -12.51 15.33 7.07
N TRP A 93 -12.21 14.22 7.74
CA TRP A 93 -10.97 14.09 8.52
C TRP A 93 -9.74 14.31 7.64
N LEU A 94 -9.73 13.74 6.43
CA LEU A 94 -8.62 13.90 5.49
C LEU A 94 -8.45 15.36 5.06
N GLU A 95 -9.54 16.03 4.70
CA GLU A 95 -9.54 17.46 4.35
C GLU A 95 -8.99 18.31 5.50
N GLU A 96 -9.48 18.10 6.72
CA GLU A 96 -9.03 18.84 7.91
C GLU A 96 -7.53 18.64 8.16
N LYS A 97 -7.02 17.41 7.98
CA LYS A 97 -5.60 17.10 8.12
C LYS A 97 -4.74 17.74 7.04
N CYS A 98 -5.20 17.76 5.80
CA CYS A 98 -4.46 18.36 4.69
C CYS A 98 -4.49 19.90 4.76
N GLN A 99 -5.59 20.50 5.23
CA GLN A 99 -5.72 21.97 5.35
C GLN A 99 -4.96 22.54 6.56
N ASN A 100 -4.92 21.81 7.69
CA ASN A 100 -4.29 22.27 8.93
C ASN A 100 -2.96 21.53 9.21
N ALA A 101 -2.27 21.09 8.17
CA ALA A 101 -1.08 20.26 8.27
C ALA A 101 0.04 20.98 9.04
N ASP A 102 0.23 20.63 10.31
CA ASP A 102 1.49 20.89 10.99
C ASP A 102 2.55 19.97 10.37
N THR A 103 3.50 20.58 9.67
CA THR A 103 4.62 19.87 9.01
C THR A 103 5.45 19.01 9.95
N SER A 104 5.33 19.16 11.28
CA SER A 104 5.96 18.26 12.25
C SER A 104 5.36 16.86 12.27
N CYS A 105 4.06 16.73 11.98
CA CYS A 105 3.28 15.49 12.09
C CYS A 105 2.49 15.11 10.83
N CYS A 106 2.57 15.94 9.79
CA CYS A 106 1.97 15.74 8.47
C CYS A 106 3.01 15.90 7.36
N PRO A 107 2.83 15.23 6.20
CA PRO A 107 3.67 15.43 5.02
C PRO A 107 3.60 16.88 4.53
N GLY A 108 4.70 17.34 3.94
CA GLY A 108 4.80 18.63 3.26
C GLY A 108 5.58 18.54 1.94
N PRO A 109 5.98 19.68 1.36
CA PRO A 109 6.50 19.73 -0.02
C PRO A 109 7.77 18.95 -0.32
N ASN A 110 8.56 18.61 0.71
CA ASN A 110 9.79 17.82 0.55
C ASN A 110 9.60 16.38 1.04
N ASP A 111 8.37 15.90 1.20
CA ASP A 111 8.11 14.55 1.69
C ASP A 111 7.46 13.67 0.62
N ALA A 112 7.40 12.38 0.91
CA ALA A 112 6.58 11.43 0.18
C ALA A 112 5.51 10.84 1.11
N LEU A 113 4.30 10.63 0.60
CA LEU A 113 3.22 9.92 1.25
C LEU A 113 2.91 8.65 0.46
N ILE A 114 3.03 7.49 1.10
CA ILE A 114 2.57 6.21 0.58
C ILE A 114 1.09 6.04 0.96
N VAL A 115 0.25 5.69 -0.01
CA VAL A 115 -1.16 5.32 0.18
C VAL A 115 -1.32 3.87 -0.25
N ALA A 116 -1.38 2.95 0.72
CA ALA A 116 -1.37 1.51 0.48
C ALA A 116 -2.79 0.91 0.31
N GLY A 117 -3.50 1.38 -0.71
CA GLY A 117 -4.81 0.87 -1.12
C GLY A 117 -5.99 1.29 -0.25
N ASP A 118 -7.18 0.89 -0.71
CA ASP A 118 -8.47 1.07 -0.03
C ASP A 118 -8.82 2.54 0.24
N ILE A 119 -8.85 3.34 -0.82
CA ILE A 119 -9.42 4.68 -0.81
C ILE A 119 -10.94 4.60 -0.92
N SER A 120 -11.43 3.96 -1.97
CA SER A 120 -12.86 3.91 -2.30
C SER A 120 -13.09 2.91 -3.44
N HIS A 121 -14.34 2.48 -3.58
CA HIS A 121 -14.79 1.75 -4.77
C HIS A 121 -15.33 2.66 -5.89
N ASP A 122 -15.59 3.93 -5.61
CA ASP A 122 -16.13 4.91 -6.54
C ASP A 122 -15.01 5.74 -7.18
N LEU A 123 -15.00 5.86 -8.51
CA LEU A 123 -13.91 6.49 -9.25
C LEU A 123 -13.82 8.00 -8.95
N ASP A 124 -14.96 8.69 -8.85
CA ASP A 124 -15.00 10.12 -8.56
C ASP A 124 -14.50 10.40 -7.14
N GLN A 125 -14.83 9.52 -6.19
CA GLN A 125 -14.35 9.61 -4.82
C GLN A 125 -12.84 9.32 -4.71
N ILE A 126 -12.29 8.38 -5.49
CA ILE A 126 -10.85 8.16 -5.60
C ILE A 126 -10.17 9.44 -6.12
N GLU A 127 -10.69 10.04 -7.20
CA GLU A 127 -10.15 11.29 -7.76
C GLU A 127 -10.16 12.41 -6.73
N ALA A 128 -11.30 12.64 -6.07
CA ALA A 128 -11.44 13.68 -5.06
C ALA A 128 -10.41 13.51 -3.93
N THR A 129 -10.24 12.28 -3.44
CA THR A 129 -9.28 11.97 -2.37
C THR A 129 -7.84 12.19 -2.80
N LEU A 130 -7.44 11.69 -3.97
CA LEU A 130 -6.08 11.87 -4.48
C LEU A 130 -5.77 13.35 -4.76
N ARG A 131 -6.75 14.13 -5.24
CA ARG A 131 -6.61 15.59 -5.40
C ARG A 131 -6.39 16.29 -4.07
N VAL A 132 -7.18 15.98 -3.03
CA VAL A 132 -7.01 16.56 -1.69
C VAL A 132 -5.61 16.28 -1.16
N LEU A 133 -5.09 15.06 -1.34
CA LEU A 133 -3.73 14.70 -0.94
C LEU A 133 -2.67 15.50 -1.70
N LYS A 134 -2.71 15.48 -3.04
CA LYS A 134 -1.72 16.17 -3.89
C LYS A 134 -1.73 17.68 -3.69
N GLU A 135 -2.91 18.29 -3.64
CA GLU A 135 -3.05 19.75 -3.57
C GLU A 135 -2.89 20.28 -2.15
N GLY A 136 -3.39 19.55 -1.15
CA GLY A 136 -3.32 19.97 0.25
C GLY A 136 -1.94 19.80 0.86
N LEU A 137 -1.32 18.63 0.68
CA LEU A 137 -0.01 18.32 1.28
C LEU A 137 1.16 18.83 0.43
N GLN A 138 0.95 19.02 -0.87
CA GLN A 138 1.97 19.42 -1.85
C GLN A 138 3.19 18.48 -1.87
N CYS A 139 3.03 17.24 -1.41
CA CYS A 139 4.08 16.22 -1.37
C CYS A 139 4.05 15.29 -2.58
N GLU A 140 5.06 14.43 -2.69
CA GLU A 140 4.98 13.26 -3.57
C GLU A 140 3.99 12.26 -2.98
N VAL A 141 3.16 11.64 -3.81
CA VAL A 141 2.15 10.67 -3.36
C VAL A 141 2.36 9.40 -4.17
N PHE A 142 2.64 8.31 -3.45
CA PHE A 142 2.74 6.97 -4.01
C PHE A 142 1.45 6.22 -3.71
N PHE A 143 0.94 5.47 -4.67
CA PHE A 143 -0.30 4.72 -4.52
C PHE A 143 -0.17 3.31 -5.08
N VAL A 144 -0.82 2.36 -4.41
CA VAL A 144 -1.09 1.03 -4.93
C VAL A 144 -2.56 0.73 -4.71
N ILE A 145 -3.19 0.08 -5.68
CA ILE A 145 -4.57 -0.38 -5.59
C ILE A 145 -4.74 -1.41 -4.47
N GLY A 146 -5.85 -1.29 -3.73
CA GLY A 146 -6.38 -2.30 -2.82
C GLY A 146 -7.53 -3.09 -3.44
N ASN A 147 -8.29 -3.81 -2.62
CA ASN A 147 -9.42 -4.60 -3.11
C ASN A 147 -10.64 -3.73 -3.44
N HIS A 148 -10.86 -2.64 -2.71
CA HIS A 148 -11.98 -1.72 -2.97
C HIS A 148 -11.90 -1.09 -4.36
N GLU A 149 -10.69 -0.75 -4.81
CA GLU A 149 -10.48 -0.21 -6.16
C GLU A 149 -10.95 -1.18 -7.26
N ALA A 150 -10.94 -2.49 -7.02
CA ALA A 150 -11.40 -3.50 -7.98
C ALA A 150 -12.93 -3.73 -7.97
N TRP A 151 -13.67 -3.24 -6.97
CA TRP A 151 -15.12 -3.45 -6.88
C TRP A 151 -15.86 -2.69 -7.97
N VAL A 152 -16.67 -3.38 -8.76
CA VAL A 152 -17.54 -2.77 -9.78
C VAL A 152 -18.99 -2.68 -9.30
N GLY A 153 -19.79 -1.94 -10.06
CA GLY A 153 -21.25 -1.88 -9.92
C GLY A 153 -21.78 -0.55 -9.36
N GLY A 154 -22.96 -0.16 -9.83
CA GLY A 154 -23.53 1.16 -9.63
C GLY A 154 -23.76 1.86 -10.96
N GLU A 155 -24.66 2.83 -10.99
CA GLU A 155 -25.07 3.52 -12.22
C GLU A 155 -23.91 4.29 -12.85
N ALA A 156 -23.15 5.05 -12.06
CA ALA A 156 -22.00 5.84 -12.54
C ALA A 156 -20.94 4.99 -13.26
N MET A 157 -20.49 3.89 -12.67
CA MET A 157 -19.54 2.98 -13.32
C MET A 157 -20.11 2.32 -14.58
N THR A 158 -21.42 1.99 -14.57
CA THR A 158 -22.10 1.40 -15.74
C THR A 158 -22.15 2.39 -16.90
N GLU A 159 -22.45 3.66 -16.63
CA GLU A 159 -22.45 4.73 -17.64
C GLU A 159 -21.06 4.96 -18.25
N LEU A 160 -20.00 4.77 -17.46
CA LEU A 160 -18.61 4.80 -17.92
C LEU A 160 -18.17 3.52 -18.65
N GLY A 161 -19.01 2.49 -18.73
CA GLY A 161 -18.67 1.19 -19.31
C GLY A 161 -17.69 0.36 -18.47
N LEU A 162 -17.51 0.71 -17.19
CA LEU A 162 -16.61 0.04 -16.25
C LEU A 162 -17.34 -1.08 -15.51
N THR A 163 -17.76 -2.10 -16.24
CA THR A 163 -18.44 -3.29 -15.71
C THR A 163 -17.48 -4.40 -15.28
N ASP A 164 -16.21 -4.29 -15.65
CA ASP A 164 -15.16 -5.26 -15.37
C ASP A 164 -14.05 -4.64 -14.51
N SER A 165 -13.58 -5.41 -13.54
CA SER A 165 -12.59 -4.97 -12.55
C SER A 165 -11.27 -4.58 -13.19
N LEU A 166 -10.77 -5.31 -14.20
CA LEU A 166 -9.49 -4.98 -14.86
C LEU A 166 -9.53 -3.62 -15.59
N PRO A 167 -10.47 -3.33 -16.51
CA PRO A 167 -10.60 -2.00 -17.12
C PRO A 167 -10.76 -0.87 -16.10
N LYS A 168 -11.45 -1.12 -14.98
CA LYS A 168 -11.56 -0.13 -13.91
C LYS A 168 -10.21 0.15 -13.24
N LEU A 169 -9.42 -0.88 -12.94
CA LEU A 169 -8.07 -0.70 -12.38
C LEU A 169 -7.15 0.05 -13.34
N ASP A 170 -7.26 -0.19 -14.65
CA ASP A 170 -6.53 0.57 -15.67
C ASP A 170 -6.96 2.05 -15.67
N ALA A 171 -8.26 2.34 -15.59
CA ALA A 171 -8.77 3.72 -15.48
C ALA A 171 -8.27 4.44 -14.21
N ILE A 172 -8.15 3.73 -13.08
CA ILE A 172 -7.58 4.29 -11.83
C ILE A 172 -6.08 4.61 -12.01
N ASN A 173 -5.32 3.76 -12.71
CA ASN A 173 -3.91 4.05 -13.01
C ASN A 173 -3.77 5.28 -13.92
N GLU A 174 -4.61 5.40 -14.95
CA GLU A 174 -4.65 6.59 -15.81
C GLU A 174 -5.01 7.86 -15.04
N LEU A 175 -5.98 7.78 -14.12
CA LEU A 175 -6.33 8.85 -13.20
C LEU A 175 -5.13 9.25 -12.34
N CYS A 176 -4.43 8.28 -11.73
CA CYS A 176 -3.23 8.54 -10.93
C CYS A 176 -2.17 9.28 -11.75
N HIS A 177 -1.88 8.83 -12.96
CA HIS A 177 -0.95 9.50 -13.87
C HIS A 177 -1.39 10.94 -14.17
N SER A 178 -2.68 11.18 -14.43
CA SER A 178 -3.22 12.52 -14.70
C SER A 178 -3.07 13.50 -13.53
N LEU A 179 -3.06 12.98 -12.29
CA LEU A 179 -2.90 13.75 -11.05
C LEU A 179 -1.45 13.88 -10.59
N GLY A 180 -0.50 13.22 -11.25
CA GLY A 180 0.88 13.11 -10.79
C GLY A 180 1.01 12.31 -9.49
N VAL A 181 0.14 11.32 -9.31
CA VAL A 181 0.25 10.28 -8.27
C VAL A 181 1.10 9.14 -8.85
N ILE A 182 2.08 8.70 -8.08
CA ILE A 182 3.11 7.76 -8.51
C ILE A 182 2.66 6.33 -8.20
N THR A 183 2.41 5.54 -9.23
CA THR A 183 2.08 4.10 -9.13
C THR A 183 3.27 3.20 -9.48
N GLU A 184 4.43 3.80 -9.78
CA GLU A 184 5.67 3.11 -10.13
C GLU A 184 6.80 3.34 -9.12
N HIS A 185 7.90 2.61 -9.30
CA HIS A 185 9.07 2.75 -8.46
C HIS A 185 9.83 4.06 -8.68
N ARG A 186 10.37 4.64 -7.60
CA ARG A 186 11.24 5.83 -7.64
C ARG A 186 12.35 5.75 -6.61
N LEU A 187 13.51 6.29 -6.95
CA LEU A 187 14.65 6.45 -6.04
C LEU A 187 14.54 7.81 -5.35
N VAL A 188 14.27 7.81 -4.05
CA VAL A 188 14.04 9.04 -3.28
C VAL A 188 15.24 9.43 -2.43
N GLY A 189 15.40 10.73 -2.20
CA GLY A 189 16.40 11.27 -1.28
C GLY A 189 17.84 11.10 -1.76
N THR A 190 18.09 11.18 -3.07
CA THR A 190 19.44 11.03 -3.66
C THR A 190 20.42 12.14 -3.24
N ASP A 191 19.92 13.32 -2.86
CA ASP A 191 20.72 14.38 -2.23
C ASP A 191 21.02 14.13 -0.74
N ASN A 192 20.47 13.05 -0.16
CA ASN A 192 20.65 12.68 1.23
C ASN A 192 21.66 11.52 1.40
N LYS A 193 22.09 11.28 2.64
CA LYS A 193 23.07 10.22 2.98
C LYS A 193 22.53 8.79 2.78
N PHE A 194 21.21 8.63 2.73
CA PHE A 194 20.53 7.34 2.71
C PHE A 194 19.40 7.38 1.67
N PRO A 195 19.70 7.26 0.36
CA PRO A 195 18.68 7.12 -0.65
C PRO A 195 17.90 5.82 -0.45
N ALA A 196 16.65 5.78 -0.89
CA ALA A 196 15.81 4.58 -0.83
C ALA A 196 14.93 4.45 -2.07
N TRP A 197 14.76 3.23 -2.57
CA TRP A 197 13.69 2.92 -3.52
C TRP A 197 12.36 2.87 -2.78
N ILE A 198 11.34 3.52 -3.32
CA ILE A 198 9.94 3.26 -2.98
C ILE A 198 9.36 2.49 -4.16
N LEU A 199 8.79 1.30 -3.90
CA LEU A 199 8.24 0.41 -4.92
C LEU A 199 6.81 -0.04 -4.51
N PRO A 200 5.77 0.48 -5.18
CA PRO A 200 4.41 -0.07 -5.11
C PRO A 200 4.39 -1.48 -5.71
N MET A 201 3.70 -2.42 -5.06
CA MET A 201 3.67 -3.84 -5.45
C MET A 201 2.21 -4.33 -5.58
N GLN A 202 1.82 -4.75 -6.78
CA GLN A 202 0.47 -5.27 -7.05
C GLN A 202 0.39 -6.76 -6.72
N SER A 203 -0.78 -7.21 -6.26
CA SER A 203 -1.05 -8.63 -5.98
C SER A 203 -2.57 -8.80 -5.84
N TRP A 204 -2.99 -10.02 -5.50
CA TRP A 204 -4.30 -10.31 -4.94
C TRP A 204 -4.13 -11.32 -3.79
N TYR A 205 -5.21 -11.90 -3.29
CA TYR A 205 -5.18 -13.04 -2.37
C TYR A 205 -5.49 -14.35 -3.11
N ASP A 206 -4.89 -15.44 -2.63
CA ASP A 206 -5.05 -16.80 -3.16
C ASP A 206 -5.31 -17.84 -2.05
N GLY A 207 -5.55 -17.37 -0.82
CA GLY A 207 -5.76 -18.23 0.34
C GLY A 207 -4.49 -18.90 0.87
N THR A 208 -3.32 -18.67 0.26
CA THR A 208 -2.06 -19.33 0.67
C THR A 208 -1.43 -18.68 1.89
N LEU A 209 -1.75 -17.42 2.16
CA LEU A 209 -1.19 -16.64 3.26
C LEU A 209 -2.30 -16.02 4.11
N SER A 210 -2.29 -16.35 5.39
CA SER A 210 -3.13 -15.73 6.40
C SER A 210 -2.53 -15.87 7.79
N PHE A 211 -3.11 -15.17 8.77
CA PHE A 211 -2.71 -15.38 10.16
C PHE A 211 -3.17 -16.76 10.67
N PRO A 212 -2.35 -17.47 11.48
CA PRO A 212 -2.64 -18.85 11.88
C PRO A 212 -4.01 -19.09 12.55
N TRP A 213 -4.58 -18.06 13.17
CA TRP A 213 -5.86 -18.09 13.89
C TRP A 213 -7.04 -17.58 13.05
N CYS A 214 -6.78 -17.25 11.78
CA CYS A 214 -7.74 -16.80 10.78
C CYS A 214 -7.78 -17.73 9.55
N SER A 215 -7.13 -18.90 9.60
CA SER A 215 -7.09 -19.82 8.46
C SER A 215 -8.49 -20.33 8.07
N ASP A 216 -9.38 -20.49 9.06
CA ASP A 216 -10.78 -20.84 8.85
C ASP A 216 -11.53 -19.81 7.97
N LEU A 217 -11.12 -18.54 8.01
CA LEU A 217 -11.69 -17.49 7.17
C LEU A 217 -11.18 -17.55 5.71
N CYS A 218 -10.09 -18.29 5.46
CA CYS A 218 -9.40 -18.43 4.17
C CYS A 218 -9.74 -19.72 3.43
N GLU A 219 -10.40 -20.65 4.11
CA GLU A 219 -10.66 -22.02 3.62
C GLU A 219 -12.15 -22.26 3.37
N ASP A 220 -13.06 -21.60 4.10
CA ASP A 220 -14.52 -21.79 3.94
C ASP A 220 -15.28 -20.50 3.60
N PHE A 221 -15.31 -20.20 2.29
CA PHE A 221 -16.02 -19.06 1.71
C PHE A 221 -17.54 -19.25 1.65
N THR A 222 -18.04 -20.45 1.93
CA THR A 222 -19.48 -20.69 2.05
C THR A 222 -20.00 -20.19 3.38
N THR A 223 -19.23 -20.38 4.46
CA THR A 223 -19.52 -19.86 5.79
C THR A 223 -19.18 -18.37 5.90
N TRP A 224 -18.13 -17.91 5.22
CA TRP A 224 -17.68 -16.52 5.23
C TRP A 224 -17.57 -15.97 3.81
N PRO A 225 -18.68 -15.60 3.16
CA PRO A 225 -18.61 -15.02 1.83
C PRO A 225 -17.93 -13.65 1.89
N TRP A 226 -16.89 -13.46 1.08
CA TRP A 226 -16.22 -12.17 0.97
C TRP A 226 -16.94 -11.30 -0.04
N VAL A 227 -17.08 -10.03 0.31
CA VAL A 227 -17.72 -9.03 -0.54
C VAL A 227 -16.97 -8.88 -1.86
N ASP A 228 -15.64 -8.99 -1.84
CA ASP A 228 -14.82 -8.88 -3.03
C ASP A 228 -15.19 -9.90 -4.12
N PHE A 229 -15.41 -11.18 -3.77
CA PHE A 229 -15.85 -12.19 -4.76
C PHE A 229 -17.28 -12.01 -5.25
N THR A 230 -18.00 -11.04 -4.69
CA THR A 230 -19.35 -10.66 -5.12
C THR A 230 -19.32 -9.38 -5.94
N ARG A 231 -18.40 -8.45 -5.62
CA ARG A 231 -18.33 -7.12 -6.23
C ARG A 231 -17.26 -7.00 -7.31
N CYS A 232 -16.28 -7.90 -7.36
CA CYS A 232 -15.34 -7.96 -8.47
C CYS A 232 -15.93 -8.75 -9.63
N SER A 233 -15.68 -8.29 -10.85
CA SER A 233 -15.98 -8.98 -12.10
C SER A 233 -14.68 -9.12 -12.87
N TRP A 234 -14.13 -10.32 -12.92
CA TRP A 234 -12.88 -10.61 -13.62
C TRP A 234 -13.16 -11.19 -15.00
N PRO A 235 -12.29 -10.97 -16.01
CA PRO A 235 -12.43 -11.61 -17.31
C PRO A 235 -12.47 -13.14 -17.23
N ASP A 236 -13.11 -13.77 -18.22
CA ASP A 236 -13.33 -15.22 -18.29
C ASP A 236 -12.02 -16.04 -18.21
N GLU A 237 -10.88 -15.45 -18.54
CA GLU A 237 -9.57 -16.12 -18.43
C GLU A 237 -9.16 -16.43 -16.98
N PHE A 238 -9.73 -15.72 -16.00
CA PHE A 238 -9.55 -15.99 -14.56
C PHE A 238 -10.70 -16.81 -13.98
N ALA A 239 -11.67 -17.23 -14.80
CA ALA A 239 -12.76 -18.07 -14.36
C ALA A 239 -12.25 -19.49 -14.05
N ARG A 240 -12.65 -20.03 -12.90
CA ARG A 240 -12.32 -21.41 -12.51
C ARG A 240 -13.08 -22.43 -13.36
N ASP A 241 -12.45 -23.58 -13.56
CA ASP A 241 -13.20 -24.77 -13.99
C ASP A 241 -14.12 -25.23 -12.86
N SER A 242 -15.42 -25.34 -13.16
CA SER A 242 -16.50 -25.66 -12.23
C SER A 242 -16.35 -26.97 -11.45
N THR A 243 -15.34 -27.79 -11.77
CA THR A 243 -15.05 -29.08 -11.14
C THR A 243 -14.20 -29.00 -9.88
N ASP A 244 -13.55 -27.87 -9.60
CA ASP A 244 -12.71 -27.71 -8.42
C ASP A 244 -13.53 -27.16 -7.24
N LEU A 245 -13.93 -28.10 -6.36
CA LEU A 245 -14.94 -27.90 -5.31
C LEU A 245 -14.39 -27.23 -4.04
N ASP A 246 -13.08 -27.14 -3.88
CA ASP A 246 -12.49 -26.76 -2.60
C ASP A 246 -12.52 -25.23 -2.39
N ASN A 247 -12.54 -24.43 -3.47
CA ASN A 247 -12.68 -22.97 -3.37
C ASN A 247 -13.11 -22.28 -4.68
N PRO A 248 -14.41 -22.31 -5.04
CA PRO A 248 -14.89 -21.82 -6.33
C PRO A 248 -14.85 -20.28 -6.49
N ARG A 249 -14.39 -19.53 -5.47
CA ARG A 249 -14.49 -18.06 -5.45
C ARG A 249 -13.17 -17.33 -5.71
N ILE A 250 -12.01 -17.96 -5.50
CA ILE A 250 -10.71 -17.34 -5.81
C ILE A 250 -10.46 -17.43 -7.32
N PRO A 251 -10.22 -16.32 -8.03
CA PRO A 251 -9.92 -16.38 -9.46
C PRO A 251 -8.56 -17.07 -9.73
N ASP A 252 -8.53 -17.98 -10.71
CA ASP A 252 -7.31 -18.70 -11.09
C ASP A 252 -6.37 -17.80 -11.89
N GLY A 253 -5.06 -17.80 -11.56
CA GLY A 253 -4.07 -17.03 -12.31
C GLY A 253 -4.05 -15.52 -12.04
N LEU A 254 -4.97 -15.01 -11.22
CA LEU A 254 -5.09 -13.56 -10.99
C LEU A 254 -3.93 -13.00 -10.16
N VAL A 255 -3.42 -13.77 -9.19
CA VAL A 255 -2.22 -13.36 -8.44
C VAL A 255 -1.02 -13.28 -9.38
N GLU A 256 -0.80 -14.30 -10.21
CA GLU A 256 0.28 -14.36 -11.18
C GLU A 256 0.21 -13.18 -12.17
N TYR A 257 -0.98 -12.84 -12.66
CA TYR A 257 -1.19 -11.67 -13.51
C TYR A 257 -0.71 -10.36 -12.85
N PHE A 258 -1.01 -10.15 -11.57
CA PHE A 258 -0.53 -8.95 -10.85
C PHE A 258 0.95 -9.02 -10.53
N LEU A 259 1.50 -10.20 -10.25
CA LEU A 259 2.93 -10.38 -10.02
C LEU A 259 3.76 -10.09 -11.27
N GLU A 260 3.27 -10.47 -12.46
CA GLU A 260 3.92 -10.17 -13.74
C GLU A 260 4.08 -8.65 -13.93
N LYS A 261 3.09 -7.85 -13.53
CA LYS A 261 3.17 -6.38 -13.60
C LYS A 261 4.29 -5.79 -12.75
N ASN A 262 4.74 -6.47 -11.69
CA ASN A 262 5.83 -5.99 -10.84
C ASN A 262 7.22 -6.30 -11.44
N GLU A 263 7.33 -7.28 -12.34
CA GLU A 263 8.63 -7.84 -12.77
C GLU A 263 9.55 -6.80 -13.40
N GLY A 264 9.01 -5.90 -14.23
CA GLY A 264 9.79 -4.85 -14.87
C GLY A 264 10.50 -3.95 -13.85
N ALA A 265 9.76 -3.46 -12.86
CA ALA A 265 10.29 -2.60 -11.80
C ALA A 265 11.30 -3.34 -10.91
N ILE A 266 11.01 -4.60 -10.58
CA ILE A 266 11.94 -5.46 -9.81
C ILE A 266 13.26 -5.62 -10.57
N HIS A 267 13.19 -5.93 -11.85
CA HIS A 267 14.37 -6.13 -12.69
C HIS A 267 15.23 -4.86 -12.76
N GLU A 268 14.61 -3.69 -12.89
CA GLU A 268 15.31 -2.39 -12.91
C GLU A 268 16.03 -2.11 -11.58
N ILE A 269 15.39 -2.37 -10.45
CA ILE A 269 15.99 -2.22 -9.11
C ILE A 269 17.13 -3.22 -8.89
N GLN A 270 16.92 -4.50 -9.22
CA GLN A 270 17.95 -5.55 -9.11
C GLN A 270 19.18 -5.22 -9.98
N LYS A 271 18.95 -4.70 -11.19
CA LYS A 271 20.02 -4.23 -12.08
C LYS A 271 20.79 -3.06 -11.47
N SER A 272 20.08 -2.06 -10.91
CA SER A 272 20.68 -0.94 -10.18
C SER A 272 21.54 -1.42 -9.01
N TYR A 273 21.04 -2.36 -8.21
CA TYR A 273 21.80 -2.96 -7.11
C TYR A 273 23.04 -3.71 -7.59
N SER A 274 22.92 -4.52 -8.64
CA SER A 274 24.03 -5.26 -9.22
C SER A 274 25.17 -4.33 -9.70
N LEU A 275 24.83 -3.24 -10.39
CA LEU A 275 25.80 -2.24 -10.87
C LEU A 275 26.51 -1.53 -9.70
N ARG A 276 25.77 -1.18 -8.65
CA ARG A 276 26.33 -0.55 -7.45
C ARG A 276 27.22 -1.50 -6.65
N GLN A 277 26.85 -2.78 -6.54
CA GLN A 277 27.71 -3.80 -5.92
C GLN A 277 29.04 -3.96 -6.66
N GLN A 278 29.02 -4.05 -8.00
CA GLN A 278 30.23 -4.12 -8.82
C GLN A 278 31.14 -2.91 -8.61
N SER A 279 30.53 -1.73 -8.44
CA SER A 279 31.24 -0.47 -8.19
C SER A 279 31.59 -0.25 -6.71
N LYS A 280 31.26 -1.20 -5.82
CA LYS A 280 31.41 -1.11 -4.36
C LYS A 280 30.74 0.12 -3.74
N GLU A 281 29.68 0.60 -4.37
CA GLU A 281 28.84 1.66 -3.86
C GLU A 281 27.87 1.12 -2.80
N LYS A 282 27.45 2.01 -1.91
CA LYS A 282 26.41 1.67 -0.94
C LYS A 282 25.07 1.51 -1.66
N LEU A 283 24.36 0.42 -1.37
CA LEU A 283 23.02 0.20 -1.90
C LEU A 283 22.02 1.18 -1.26
N PRO A 284 21.13 1.79 -2.07
CA PRO A 284 19.93 2.44 -1.55
C PRO A 284 19.10 1.49 -0.70
N GLY A 285 18.39 2.01 0.30
CA GLY A 285 17.35 1.26 1.00
C GLY A 285 16.23 0.82 0.04
N LEU A 286 15.37 -0.07 0.49
CA LEU A 286 14.20 -0.55 -0.24
C LEU A 286 12.97 -0.43 0.65
N ILE A 287 11.92 0.20 0.14
CA ILE A 287 10.60 0.29 0.75
C ILE A 287 9.61 -0.24 -0.27
N THR A 288 9.13 -1.46 -0.05
CA THR A 288 8.02 -2.04 -0.81
C THR A 288 6.72 -1.85 -0.05
N PHE A 289 5.61 -1.65 -0.76
CA PHE A 289 4.29 -1.66 -0.13
C PHE A 289 3.25 -2.29 -1.06
N THR A 290 2.33 -3.05 -0.46
CA THR A 290 1.22 -3.72 -1.15
C THR A 290 0.02 -3.75 -0.21
N HIS A 291 -1.19 -3.80 -0.77
CA HIS A 291 -2.40 -4.01 0.01
C HIS A 291 -2.59 -5.49 0.42
N PHE A 292 -1.93 -6.43 -0.27
CA PHE A 292 -2.21 -7.87 -0.17
C PHE A 292 -1.12 -8.66 0.57
N LEU A 293 -0.42 -8.01 1.50
CA LEU A 293 0.51 -8.67 2.41
C LEU A 293 0.19 -8.23 3.85
N PRO A 294 -0.54 -9.03 4.64
CA PRO A 294 -0.96 -8.65 5.98
C PRO A 294 0.22 -8.64 6.95
N ASN A 295 0.26 -7.66 7.86
CA ASN A 295 1.25 -7.59 8.94
C ASN A 295 0.57 -7.54 10.31
N LYS A 296 0.95 -8.46 11.20
CA LYS A 296 0.39 -8.52 12.56
C LYS A 296 0.67 -7.25 13.36
N GLN A 297 1.81 -6.59 13.13
CA GLN A 297 2.21 -5.37 13.83
C GLN A 297 1.28 -4.18 13.52
N THR A 298 0.48 -4.25 12.46
CA THR A 298 -0.47 -3.21 12.09
C THR A 298 -1.87 -3.46 12.66
N LEU A 299 -2.10 -4.61 13.29
CA LEU A 299 -3.34 -4.86 14.00
C LEU A 299 -3.32 -4.12 15.36
N PRO A 300 -4.40 -3.40 15.72
CA PRO A 300 -4.58 -2.89 17.09
C PRO A 300 -4.49 -4.01 18.13
N ASP A 301 -3.88 -3.74 19.29
CA ASP A 301 -3.64 -4.74 20.35
C ASP A 301 -4.91 -5.48 20.82
N TRP A 302 -6.07 -4.82 20.82
CA TRP A 302 -7.38 -5.40 21.17
C TRP A 302 -8.04 -6.17 20.02
N LYS A 303 -7.44 -6.13 18.83
CA LYS A 303 -7.84 -6.87 17.63
C LYS A 303 -6.93 -8.08 17.36
N THR A 304 -6.03 -8.38 18.28
CA THR A 304 -5.23 -9.60 18.28
C THR A 304 -6.13 -10.77 18.68
N PRO A 305 -6.38 -11.77 17.83
CA PRO A 305 -7.34 -12.83 18.13
C PRO A 305 -7.02 -13.70 19.35
N GLU A 306 -5.76 -13.69 19.79
CA GLU A 306 -5.30 -14.33 21.03
C GLU A 306 -5.62 -13.50 22.29
N SER A 307 -6.13 -12.28 22.14
CA SER A 307 -6.59 -11.46 23.26
C SER A 307 -7.91 -12.00 23.81
N ASP A 308 -8.02 -12.14 25.13
CA ASP A 308 -9.24 -12.58 25.83
C ASP A 308 -10.48 -11.70 25.52
N ASN A 309 -10.24 -10.49 25.03
CA ASN A 309 -11.25 -9.47 24.71
C ASN A 309 -11.47 -9.30 23.19
N PHE A 310 -10.88 -10.17 22.37
CA PHE A 310 -11.16 -10.21 20.93
C PHE A 310 -12.53 -10.83 20.64
N SER A 311 -13.34 -10.16 19.84
CA SER A 311 -14.59 -10.71 19.33
C SER A 311 -14.47 -11.00 17.84
N ARG A 312 -14.80 -12.23 17.44
CA ARG A 312 -14.81 -12.65 16.02
C ARG A 312 -15.80 -11.85 15.17
N SER A 313 -16.84 -11.25 15.77
CA SER A 313 -17.75 -10.33 15.07
C SER A 313 -17.05 -9.07 14.53
N TRP A 314 -15.80 -8.82 14.92
CA TRP A 314 -14.99 -7.79 14.30
C TRP A 314 -14.79 -8.01 12.79
N PHE A 315 -14.78 -9.27 12.32
CA PHE A 315 -14.67 -9.59 10.89
C PHE A 315 -15.96 -9.29 10.11
N ASP A 316 -17.10 -9.22 10.80
CA ASP A 316 -18.40 -8.99 10.18
C ASP A 316 -18.43 -7.64 9.45
N HIS A 317 -19.09 -7.65 8.28
CA HIS A 317 -19.54 -6.43 7.62
C HIS A 317 -20.73 -5.84 8.38
N GLY A 318 -20.99 -4.54 8.19
CA GLY A 318 -22.24 -3.91 8.67
C GLY A 318 -23.52 -4.45 7.99
N ALA A 319 -23.38 -5.34 7.01
CA ALA A 319 -24.47 -6.03 6.33
C ALA A 319 -24.44 -7.50 6.79
N ALA A 320 -25.59 -8.04 7.19
CA ALA A 320 -25.66 -9.37 7.77
C ALA A 320 -25.21 -10.46 6.79
N GLY A 321 -24.37 -11.39 7.26
CA GLY A 321 -23.98 -12.60 6.50
C GLY A 321 -22.81 -12.46 5.53
N VAL A 322 -22.03 -11.37 5.61
CA VAL A 322 -20.81 -11.16 4.79
C VAL A 322 -19.65 -10.65 5.64
N SER A 323 -18.42 -11.05 5.29
CA SER A 323 -17.18 -10.58 5.94
C SER A 323 -16.60 -9.38 5.17
N ALA A 324 -16.19 -8.32 5.89
CA ALA A 324 -15.64 -7.10 5.30
C ALA A 324 -14.15 -6.90 5.55
N LYS A 325 -13.62 -7.52 6.60
CA LYS A 325 -12.31 -7.14 7.16
C LYS A 325 -11.25 -8.21 6.95
N PHE A 326 -11.49 -9.10 6.01
CA PHE A 326 -10.63 -10.25 5.77
C PHE A 326 -9.34 -9.88 5.01
N ALA A 327 -9.37 -8.89 4.10
CA ALA A 327 -8.15 -8.36 3.45
C ALA A 327 -7.05 -7.95 4.46
N LYS A 328 -7.41 -7.73 5.73
CA LYS A 328 -6.50 -7.38 6.84
C LYS A 328 -5.69 -8.56 7.37
N VAL A 329 -6.12 -9.78 7.06
CA VAL A 329 -5.57 -11.01 7.66
C VAL A 329 -5.14 -12.03 6.61
N ALA A 330 -5.18 -11.68 5.33
CA ALA A 330 -4.74 -12.56 4.26
C ALA A 330 -4.16 -11.83 3.07
N GLY A 331 -3.44 -12.61 2.27
CA GLY A 331 -2.72 -12.17 1.10
C GLY A 331 -2.33 -13.37 0.26
N SER A 332 -1.16 -13.28 -0.36
CA SER A 332 -0.52 -14.38 -1.08
C SER A 332 0.91 -14.61 -0.56
N LYS A 333 1.32 -15.88 -0.48
CA LYS A 333 2.74 -16.22 -0.25
C LYS A 333 3.60 -15.78 -1.42
N LEU A 334 3.05 -15.79 -2.63
CA LEU A 334 3.79 -15.45 -3.85
C LEU A 334 4.24 -13.99 -3.84
N ILE A 335 3.43 -13.06 -3.33
CA ILE A 335 3.85 -11.66 -3.19
C ILE A 335 4.93 -11.48 -2.10
N ASP A 336 4.86 -12.24 -1.01
CA ASP A 336 5.91 -12.25 0.02
C ASP A 336 7.25 -12.74 -0.57
N GLU A 337 7.21 -13.85 -1.32
CA GLU A 337 8.37 -14.41 -2.01
C GLU A 337 8.93 -13.43 -3.06
N GLN A 338 8.06 -12.83 -3.89
CA GLN A 338 8.46 -11.86 -4.90
C GLN A 338 9.15 -10.64 -4.26
N ILE A 339 8.61 -10.10 -3.16
CA ILE A 339 9.22 -8.99 -2.42
C ILE A 339 10.62 -9.36 -1.90
N ARG A 340 10.78 -10.56 -1.33
CA ARG A 340 12.08 -11.03 -0.81
C ARG A 340 13.12 -11.20 -1.91
N SER A 341 12.69 -11.54 -3.13
CA SER A 341 13.58 -11.72 -4.28
C SER A 341 14.25 -10.43 -4.77
N ILE A 342 13.75 -9.25 -4.39
CA ILE A 342 14.22 -7.95 -4.89
C ILE A 342 15.61 -7.64 -4.36
N TRP A 343 15.87 -7.99 -3.09
CA TRP A 343 17.14 -7.69 -2.48
C TRP A 343 18.20 -8.70 -2.91
N PRO A 344 19.42 -8.27 -3.30
CA PRO A 344 20.46 -9.19 -3.72
C PRO A 344 20.88 -10.09 -2.55
N ASP A 345 21.07 -11.38 -2.82
CA ASP A 345 21.67 -12.31 -1.85
C ASP A 345 23.03 -11.77 -1.40
N LEU A 346 23.07 -11.23 -0.17
CA LEU A 346 24.29 -10.67 0.42
C LEU A 346 25.28 -11.76 0.83
N ASN A 347 24.83 -13.02 0.86
CA ASN A 347 25.60 -14.18 1.26
C ASN A 347 25.69 -15.19 0.11
N GLY A 348 26.75 -15.11 -0.69
CA GLY A 348 27.19 -16.30 -1.41
C GLY A 348 27.60 -17.36 -0.39
N ASN A 349 26.80 -18.42 -0.25
CA ASN A 349 26.98 -19.55 0.66
C ASN A 349 26.78 -19.27 2.16
N ASP A 350 25.55 -19.23 2.63
CA ASP A 350 25.20 -19.85 3.92
C ASP A 350 23.70 -20.19 3.96
N ASP A 351 23.38 -21.47 3.82
CA ASP A 351 22.02 -22.05 3.80
C ASP A 351 21.37 -22.05 5.21
N SER A 352 21.75 -21.08 6.05
CA SER A 352 21.42 -21.00 7.47
C SER A 352 20.99 -19.61 7.95
N SER A 353 20.86 -18.62 7.06
CA SER A 353 20.29 -17.33 7.46
C SER A 353 18.80 -17.50 7.72
N GLU A 354 18.39 -17.26 8.97
CA GLU A 354 16.98 -17.16 9.37
C GLU A 354 16.20 -16.29 8.36
N PRO A 355 14.94 -16.65 8.04
CA PRO A 355 14.11 -15.86 7.16
C PRO A 355 14.05 -14.41 7.65
N ILE A 356 14.23 -13.48 6.71
CA ILE A 356 14.18 -12.03 6.92
C ILE A 356 12.92 -11.71 7.74
N ARG A 357 13.11 -11.35 9.02
CA ARG A 357 12.02 -11.11 9.97
C ARG A 357 11.34 -9.77 9.68
N HIS A 358 10.00 -9.80 9.58
CA HIS A 358 9.11 -8.64 9.43
C HIS A 358 9.05 -7.75 10.67
#